data_AF-G1LI49-F1
#
_entry.id   AF-G1LI49-F1
#
_cell.length_a   1.000
_cell.length_b   1.000
_cell.length_c   1.000
_cell.angle_alpha   90.00
_cell.angle_beta   90.00
_cell.angle_gamma   90.00
#
_symmetry.space_group_name_H-M   'P 1'
#
loop_
_entity.id
_entity.type
_entity.pdbx_description
1 polymer ?
#
loop_
_entity_poly.entity_id
_entity_poly.type
_entity_poly.pdbx_seq_one_letter_code
_entity_poly.pdbx_strand_id
1 'polypeptide(L)' 'LAMKSLLFVLVVLVLLSYVPPVRSGPNMYIRRLFSTCWRTKGVCKKSCGKSEIYHIFCDSAHLCCIDKKYLPVEFGK' A
#
# COMPACT_ATOMS: atom_id res chain seq x y z
N LEU A 1 32.24 -33.53 4.26
CA LEU A 1 32.01 -32.15 3.76
C LEU A 1 30.53 -31.80 3.54
N ALA A 2 29.63 -32.75 3.23
CA ALA A 2 28.23 -32.46 2.90
C ALA A 2 27.39 -31.83 4.04
N MET A 3 27.53 -32.30 5.29
CA MET A 3 26.72 -31.79 6.42
C MET A 3 27.04 -30.33 6.79
N LYS A 4 28.30 -29.90 6.63
CA LYS A 4 28.71 -28.52 6.89
C LYS A 4 28.07 -27.56 5.88
N SER A 5 27.99 -27.96 4.61
CA SER A 5 27.33 -27.20 3.56
C SER A 5 25.83 -27.03 3.84
N LEU A 6 25.17 -28.10 4.30
CA LEU A 6 23.74 -28.08 4.65
C LEU A 6 23.44 -27.08 5.78
N LEU A 7 24.30 -27.04 6.81
CA LEU A 7 24.18 -26.09 7.92
C LEU A 7 24.36 -24.64 7.46
N PHE A 8 25.30 -24.38 6.54
CA PHE A 8 25.47 -23.04 5.96
C PHE A 8 24.24 -22.60 5.17
N VAL A 9 23.66 -23.49 4.36
CA VAL A 9 22.43 -23.20 3.61
C VAL A 9 21.27 -22.87 4.57
N LEU A 10 21.11 -23.64 5.65
CA LEU A 10 20.11 -23.37 6.68
C LEU A 10 20.32 -22.02 7.36
N VAL A 11 21.56 -21.68 7.73
CA VAL A 11 21.88 -20.38 8.35
C VAL A 11 21.54 -19.22 7.41
N VAL A 12 21.86 -19.34 6.12
CA VAL A 12 21.54 -18.31 5.12
C VAL A 12 20.03 -18.15 4.96
N LEU A 13 19.26 -19.24 4.91
CA LEU A 13 17.80 -19.20 4.82
C LEU A 13 17.17 -18.56 6.07
N VAL A 14 17.70 -18.86 7.26
CA VAL A 14 17.24 -18.25 8.52
C VAL A 14 17.54 -16.75 8.53
N LEU A 15 18.73 -16.33 8.11
CA LEU A 15 19.07 -14.90 8.02
C LEU A 15 18.20 -14.14 7.00
N LEU A 16 17.89 -14.76 5.86
CA LEU A 16 17.01 -14.17 4.84
C LEU A 16 15.54 -14.09 5.30
N SER A 17 15.08 -15.02 6.13
CA SER A 17 13.74 -14.96 6.74
C SER A 17 13.68 -14.01 7.94
N TYR A 18 14.82 -13.67 8.54
CA TYR A 18 14.95 -12.64 9.58
C TYR A 18 14.97 -11.22 9.02
N VAL A 19 14.35 -10.96 7.87
CA VAL A 19 13.93 -9.59 7.54
C VAL A 19 12.64 -9.38 8.31
N PRO A 20 12.65 -8.72 9.50
CA PRO A 20 11.40 -8.40 10.17
C PRO A 20 10.55 -7.64 9.16
N PRO A 21 9.29 -8.07 8.91
CA PRO A 21 8.39 -7.27 8.09
C PRO A 21 8.40 -5.90 8.75
N VAL A 22 8.83 -4.88 8.00
CA VAL A 22 9.02 -3.53 8.54
C VAL A 22 7.65 -3.07 9.01
N ARG A 23 7.34 -3.32 10.29
CA ARG A 23 6.02 -3.01 10.89
C ARG A 23 5.83 -1.51 11.02
N SER A 24 6.93 -0.78 10.98
CA SER A 24 6.97 0.67 10.87
C SER A 24 6.66 1.06 9.43
N GLY A 25 5.37 1.08 9.06
CA GLY A 25 4.92 1.73 7.84
C GLY A 25 5.39 3.20 7.77
N PRO A 26 5.24 3.86 6.61
CA PRO A 26 5.68 5.25 6.44
C PRO A 26 5.15 6.15 7.55
N ASN A 27 6.03 7.00 8.09
CA ASN A 27 5.71 7.95 9.16
C ASN A 27 4.43 8.73 8.81
N MET A 28 3.55 8.96 9.78
CA MET A 28 2.24 9.61 9.58
C MET A 28 2.34 10.96 8.84
N TYR A 29 3.42 11.70 9.06
CA TYR A 29 3.71 12.97 8.37
C TYR A 29 4.02 12.78 6.88
N ILE A 30 4.90 11.83 6.55
CA ILE A 30 5.23 11.47 5.16
C ILE A 30 3.98 10.95 4.46
N ARG A 31 3.18 10.15 5.17
CA ARG A 31 1.92 9.60 4.66
C ARG A 31 0.88 10.67 4.35
N ARG A 32 0.84 11.77 5.12
CA ARG A 32 -0.02 12.92 4.84
C ARG A 32 0.44 13.69 3.61
N LEU A 33 1.76 13.77 3.36
CA LEU A 33 2.29 14.42 2.16
C LEU A 33 1.98 13.63 0.89
N PHE A 34 1.95 12.29 0.98
CA PHE A 34 1.64 11.40 -0.15
C PHE A 34 0.22 10.79 -0.07
N SER A 35 -0.72 11.42 0.65
CA SER A 35 -2.10 10.89 0.80
C SER A 35 -3.00 11.16 -0.42
N THR A 36 -2.41 11.53 -1.55
CA THR A 36 -3.15 11.84 -2.78
C THR A 36 -3.03 10.70 -3.76
N CYS A 37 -4.15 10.32 -4.37
CA CYS A 37 -4.22 9.29 -5.40
C CYS A 37 -4.80 9.89 -6.69
N TRP A 38 -4.89 9.08 -7.77
CA TRP A 38 -5.50 9.48 -9.04
C TRP A 38 -4.96 10.81 -9.59
N ARG A 39 -3.63 10.90 -9.81
CA ARG A 39 -2.94 12.14 -10.26
C ARG A 39 -3.36 13.37 -9.45
N THR A 40 -3.31 13.26 -8.13
CA THR A 40 -3.69 14.30 -7.15
C THR A 40 -5.15 14.76 -7.16
N LYS A 41 -6.03 14.07 -7.90
CA LYS A 41 -7.48 14.34 -7.94
C LYS A 41 -8.28 13.51 -6.94
N GLY A 42 -7.65 12.54 -6.28
CA GLY A 42 -8.24 11.74 -5.22
C GLY A 42 -7.47 11.82 -3.91
N VAL A 43 -8.12 11.43 -2.82
CA VAL A 43 -7.55 11.43 -1.47
C VAL A 43 -7.69 10.04 -0.85
N CYS A 44 -6.62 9.57 -0.22
CA CYS A 44 -6.61 8.32 0.53
C CYS A 44 -7.29 8.49 1.89
N LYS A 45 -8.42 7.81 2.11
CA LYS A 45 -9.24 7.88 3.33
C LYS A 45 -9.62 6.48 3.81
N LYS A 46 -10.03 6.32 5.06
CA LYS A 46 -10.52 5.01 5.55
C LYS A 46 -11.83 4.57 4.90
N SER A 47 -12.67 5.53 4.51
CA SER A 47 -13.93 5.32 3.82
C SER A 47 -14.23 6.52 2.93
N CYS A 48 -14.90 6.29 1.80
CA CYS A 48 -15.27 7.33 0.86
C CYS A 48 -16.62 7.96 1.23
N GLY A 49 -16.76 9.26 1.00
CA GLY A 49 -18.02 9.97 1.20
C GLY A 49 -19.07 9.62 0.13
N LYS A 50 -20.33 10.06 0.33
CA LYS A 50 -21.44 9.79 -0.60
C LYS A 50 -21.26 10.40 -2.01
N SER A 51 -20.54 11.52 -2.10
CA SER A 51 -20.21 12.21 -3.35
C SER A 51 -18.92 11.70 -4.00
N GLU A 52 -18.19 10.83 -3.31
CA GLU A 52 -16.93 10.27 -3.77
C GLU A 52 -17.15 8.84 -4.27
N ILE A 53 -16.31 8.43 -5.21
CA ILE A 53 -16.29 7.06 -5.74
C ILE A 53 -15.00 6.40 -5.28
N TYR A 54 -15.14 5.15 -4.86
CA TYR A 54 -14.02 4.26 -4.60
C TYR A 54 -13.37 3.86 -5.91
N HIS A 55 -12.05 4.03 -5.99
CA HIS A 55 -11.28 3.63 -7.17
C HIS A 55 -10.33 2.46 -6.91
N ILE A 56 -9.48 2.55 -5.88
CA ILE A 56 -8.47 1.53 -5.52
C ILE A 56 -8.09 1.64 -4.05
N PHE A 57 -7.45 0.63 -3.47
CA PHE A 57 -6.78 0.75 -2.16
C PHE A 57 -5.48 1.55 -2.29
N CYS A 58 -5.26 2.51 -1.39
CA CYS A 58 -3.96 3.18 -1.25
C CYS A 58 -2.99 2.35 -0.40
N ASP A 59 -3.50 1.68 0.63
CA ASP A 59 -2.78 0.83 1.57
C ASP A 59 -3.74 -0.25 2.13
N SER A 60 -3.28 -1.08 3.05
CA SER A 60 -4.06 -2.13 3.72
C SER A 60 -5.33 -1.66 4.46
N ALA A 61 -5.45 -0.37 4.79
CA ALA A 61 -6.59 0.16 5.56
C ALA A 61 -7.22 1.42 4.95
N HIS A 62 -6.77 1.86 3.77
CA HIS A 62 -7.20 3.14 3.19
C HIS A 62 -7.55 2.99 1.72
N LEU A 63 -8.63 3.64 1.34
CA LEU A 63 -9.24 3.68 0.03
C LEU A 63 -8.90 5.00 -0.66
N CYS A 64 -8.63 4.94 -1.95
CA CYS A 64 -8.57 6.09 -2.83
C CYS A 64 -9.99 6.53 -3.17
N CYS A 65 -10.36 7.71 -2.67
CA CYS A 65 -11.66 8.32 -2.87
C CYS A 65 -11.53 9.50 -3.83
N ILE A 66 -12.31 9.49 -4.91
CA ILE A 66 -12.27 10.51 -5.96
C ILE A 66 -13.64 11.19 -6.04
N ASP A 67 -13.68 12.52 -6.06
CA ASP A 67 -14.92 13.24 -6.33
C ASP A 67 -15.45 12.94 -7.73
N LYS A 68 -16.76 12.69 -7.85
CA LYS A 68 -17.47 12.44 -9.12
C LYS A 68 -17.14 13.45 -10.23
N LYS A 69 -16.87 14.70 -9.87
CA LYS A 69 -16.52 15.80 -10.80
C LYS A 69 -15.19 15.62 -11.55
N TYR A 70 -14.29 14.77 -11.04
CA TYR A 70 -12.98 14.50 -11.65
C TYR A 70 -12.94 13.18 -12.41
N LEU A 71 -14.03 12.42 -12.41
CA LEU A 71 -14.13 11.25 -13.27
C LEU A 71 -14.51 11.70 -14.68
N PRO A 72 -13.90 11.11 -15.72
CA PRO A 72 -14.39 11.29 -17.08
C PRO A 72 -15.85 10.80 -17.15
N VAL A 73 -16.66 11.45 -17.98
CA VAL A 73 -18.11 11.21 -18.16
C VAL A 73 -18.43 9.80 -18.70
N GLU A 74 -17.39 8.98 -18.92
CA GLU A 74 -17.41 7.64 -19.49
C GLU A 74 -17.73 6.49 -18.49
N PHE A 75 -18.18 6.79 -17.27
CA PHE A 75 -18.75 5.72 -16.42
C PHE A 75 -20.21 5.50 -16.82
N GLY A 76 -20.37 4.76 -17.93
CA GLY A 76 -21.64 4.28 -18.43
C GLY A 76 -22.30 3.28 -17.48
N LYS A 77 -23.61 3.50 -17.27
CA LYS A 77 -24.68 2.60 -16.82
C LYS A 77 -24.49 1.81 -15.52
#